data_AF-A0A5B0RTV7-F1
#
_entry.id   AF-A0A5B0RTV7-F1
#
_cell.length_a   1.000
_cell.length_b   1.000
_cell.length_c   1.000
_cell.angle_alpha   90.00
_cell.angle_beta   90.00
_cell.angle_gamma   90.00
#
_symmetry.space_group_name_H-M   'P 1'
#
loop_
_entity.id
_entity.type
_entity.pdbx_description
1 polymer ?
#
loop_
_entity_poly.entity_id
_entity_poly.type
_entity_poly.pdbx_seq_one_letter_code
_entity_poly.pdbx_strand_id
1 'polypeptide(L)'
;MYESSSNAIQLGRKSLRELNSGTERQQSSLHLSQEHIRAENVVRAMSLDTYTGATQNVLGLEERYKSLLKDHLIHYLPSIGESNYFTGNWLHDVCYFTLQAVPNKTKINGMRLDQCLNPTEWKRVYQHFISMTVNHAM
;
A
#
# COMPACT_ATOMS: atom_id res chain seq x y z
N MET A 1 24.56 -6.22 20.26
CA MET A 1 23.77 -7.06 19.34
C MET A 1 23.21 -6.14 18.26
N TYR A 2 23.76 -6.21 17.05
CA TYR A 2 23.47 -5.31 15.91
C TYR A 2 22.83 -6.10 14.74
N GLU A 3 21.83 -6.93 15.02
CA GLU A 3 21.18 -7.76 13.97
C GLU A 3 19.87 -7.15 13.44
N SER A 4 19.27 -6.17 14.14
CA SER A 4 18.00 -5.57 13.71
C SER A 4 18.12 -4.67 12.47
N SER A 5 19.27 -4.04 12.25
CA SER A 5 19.46 -3.11 11.12
C SER A 5 19.69 -3.82 9.78
N SER A 6 20.42 -4.93 9.75
CA SER A 6 20.68 -5.68 8.51
C SER A 6 19.41 -6.31 7.93
N ASN A 7 18.53 -6.83 8.79
CA ASN A 7 17.25 -7.42 8.34
C ASN A 7 16.28 -6.36 7.81
N ALA A 8 16.16 -5.21 8.48
CA ALA A 8 15.30 -4.12 8.00
C ALA A 8 15.76 -3.57 6.64
N ILE A 9 17.07 -3.44 6.43
CA ILE A 9 17.65 -2.99 5.14
C ILE A 9 17.41 -4.02 4.03
N GLN A 10 17.53 -5.32 4.33
CA GLN A 10 17.23 -6.38 3.35
C GLN A 10 15.74 -6.44 3.00
N LEU A 11 14.84 -6.30 3.98
CA LEU A 11 13.39 -6.32 3.75
C LEU A 11 12.92 -5.11 2.95
N GLY A 12 13.49 -3.92 3.20
CA GLY A 12 13.16 -2.71 2.45
C GLY A 12 13.46 -2.78 0.95
N ARG A 13 14.43 -3.61 0.55
CA ARG A 13 14.83 -3.84 -0.85
C ARG A 13 13.97 -4.86 -1.58
N LYS A 14 13.23 -5.71 -0.86
CA LYS A 14 12.35 -6.72 -1.46
C LYS A 14 11.15 -6.04 -2.10
N SER A 15 10.74 -6.56 -3.26
CA SER A 15 9.48 -6.16 -3.90
C SER A 15 8.29 -6.57 -3.04
N LEU A 16 7.19 -5.82 -3.15
CA LEU A 16 5.93 -6.20 -2.51
C LEU A 16 5.45 -7.59 -2.97
N ARG A 17 5.76 -7.99 -4.21
CA ARG A 17 5.52 -9.35 -4.71
C ARG A 17 6.30 -10.41 -3.94
N GLU A 18 7.59 -10.20 -3.72
CA GLU A 18 8.43 -11.16 -2.98
C GLU A 18 7.99 -11.29 -1.52
N LEU A 19 7.55 -10.18 -0.91
CA LEU A 19 6.99 -10.17 0.45
C LEU A 19 5.63 -10.87 0.53
N ASN A 20 4.89 -10.95 -0.58
CA ASN A 20 3.59 -11.62 -0.70
C ASN A 20 3.68 -13.02 -1.34
N SER A 21 4.88 -13.60 -1.49
CA SER A 21 5.11 -14.85 -2.23
C SER A 21 4.50 -16.11 -1.59
N GLY A 22 3.85 -15.99 -0.42
CA GLY A 22 3.06 -17.06 0.20
C GLY A 22 1.65 -17.24 -0.38
N THR A 23 1.17 -16.31 -1.21
CA THR A 23 -0.26 -16.15 -1.46
C THR A 23 -0.60 -15.84 -2.92
N GLU A 24 0.07 -16.50 -3.88
CA GLU A 24 -0.43 -16.56 -5.27
C GLU A 24 -1.65 -17.51 -5.32
N ARG A 25 -2.82 -17.04 -4.89
CA ARG A 25 -4.10 -17.71 -5.11
C ARG A 25 -5.04 -16.84 -5.95
N GLN A 26 -5.80 -17.56 -6.77
CA GLN A 26 -6.62 -17.12 -7.90
C GLN A 26 -7.27 -15.75 -7.71
N GLN A 27 -6.91 -14.81 -8.59
CA GLN A 27 -7.68 -13.59 -8.83
C GLN A 27 -9.11 -14.00 -9.20
N SER A 28 -10.04 -13.82 -8.27
CA SER A 28 -11.47 -13.86 -8.53
C SER A 28 -11.81 -12.89 -9.65
N SER A 29 -12.76 -13.28 -10.50
CA SER A 29 -13.23 -12.66 -11.75
C SER A 29 -13.78 -11.22 -11.62
N LEU A 30 -13.03 -10.30 -11.03
CA LEU A 30 -13.35 -8.88 -11.00
C LEU A 30 -13.00 -8.25 -12.35
N HIS A 31 -13.99 -7.62 -12.98
CA HIS A 31 -13.76 -6.74 -14.12
C HIS A 31 -13.04 -5.46 -13.66
N LEU A 32 -11.73 -5.57 -13.47
CA LEU A 32 -10.85 -4.46 -13.15
C LEU A 32 -10.53 -3.67 -14.42
N SER A 33 -10.39 -2.35 -14.31
CA SER A 33 -9.96 -1.53 -15.45
C SER A 33 -8.50 -1.85 -15.82
N GLN A 34 -8.10 -1.60 -17.08
CA GLN A 34 -6.71 -1.76 -17.49
C GLN A 34 -5.74 -0.88 -16.68
N GLU A 35 -6.18 0.32 -16.30
CA GLU A 35 -5.42 1.22 -15.43
C GLU A 35 -5.16 0.58 -14.07
N HIS A 36 -6.17 -0.05 -13.49
CA HIS A 36 -6.04 -0.74 -12.22
C HIS A 36 -5.07 -1.92 -12.30
N ILE A 37 -5.18 -2.76 -13.34
CA ILE A 37 -4.25 -3.90 -13.54
C ILE A 37 -2.82 -3.40 -13.70
N ARG A 38 -2.60 -2.31 -14.44
CA ARG A 38 -1.28 -1.67 -14.58
C ARG A 38 -0.76 -1.16 -13.24
N ALA A 39 -1.59 -0.45 -12.47
CA ALA A 39 -1.24 0.06 -11.16
C ALA A 39 -0.86 -1.07 -10.19
N GLU A 40 -1.62 -2.16 -10.19
CA GLU A 40 -1.33 -3.32 -9.34
C GLU A 40 0.02 -3.93 -9.70
N ASN A 41 0.29 -4.16 -10.99
CA ASN A 41 1.57 -4.71 -11.44
C ASN A 41 2.75 -3.81 -11.08
N VAL A 42 2.60 -2.49 -11.23
CA VAL A 42 3.60 -1.50 -10.82
C VAL A 42 3.86 -1.60 -9.32
N VAL A 43 2.81 -1.57 -8.49
CA VAL A 43 2.94 -1.64 -7.03
C VAL A 43 3.58 -2.95 -6.59
N ARG A 44 3.17 -4.09 -7.16
CA ARG A 44 3.78 -5.39 -6.85
C ARG A 44 5.28 -5.42 -7.15
N ALA A 45 5.72 -4.73 -8.20
CA ALA A 45 7.13 -4.65 -8.57
C ALA A 45 7.95 -3.66 -7.74
N MET A 46 7.30 -2.67 -7.10
CA MET A 46 7.98 -1.72 -6.22
C MET A 46 8.59 -2.43 -5.02
N SER A 47 9.80 -2.00 -4.64
CA SER A 47 10.35 -2.34 -3.33
C SER A 47 9.48 -1.72 -2.23
N LEU A 48 9.48 -2.32 -1.04
CA LEU A 48 8.77 -1.76 0.11
C LEU A 48 9.20 -0.31 0.41
N ASP A 49 10.48 -0.01 0.23
CA ASP A 49 11.03 1.35 0.38
C ASP A 49 10.48 2.34 -0.64
N THR A 50 10.40 1.92 -1.90
CA THR A 50 9.86 2.74 -2.98
C THR A 50 8.37 2.95 -2.78
N TYR A 51 7.62 1.90 -2.45
CA TYR A 51 6.19 1.98 -2.21
C TYR A 51 5.85 2.91 -1.04
N THR A 52 6.51 2.74 0.11
CA THR A 52 6.24 3.60 1.28
C THR A 52 6.65 5.05 1.04
N GLY A 53 7.74 5.30 0.30
CA GLY A 53 8.11 6.64 -0.14
C GLY A 53 7.10 7.26 -1.12
N ALA A 54 6.63 6.50 -2.11
CA ALA A 54 5.63 6.96 -3.06
C ALA A 54 4.29 7.28 -2.35
N THR A 55 3.80 6.38 -1.50
CA THR A 55 2.58 6.59 -0.71
C THR A 55 2.70 7.83 0.17
N GLN A 56 3.85 8.03 0.80
CA GLN A 56 4.12 9.21 1.60
C GLN A 56 4.00 10.50 0.76
N ASN A 57 4.63 10.53 -0.41
CA ASN A 57 4.62 11.70 -1.29
C ASN A 57 3.22 11.99 -1.85
N VAL A 58 2.53 10.97 -2.34
CA VAL A 58 1.18 11.09 -2.96
C VAL A 58 0.14 11.58 -1.96
N LEU A 59 0.27 11.17 -0.70
CA LEU A 59 -0.71 11.49 0.35
C LEU A 59 -0.25 12.65 1.26
N GLY A 60 0.90 13.26 0.95
CA GLY A 60 1.45 14.37 1.74
C GLY A 60 1.70 13.99 3.20
N LEU A 61 2.11 12.74 3.46
CA LEU A 61 2.40 12.25 4.80
C LEU A 61 3.75 12.79 5.29
N GLU A 62 3.83 13.05 6.60
CA GLU A 62 5.09 13.41 7.24
C GLU A 62 6.11 12.26 7.19
N GLU A 63 7.40 12.58 7.02
CA GLU A 63 8.49 11.61 6.87
C GLU A 63 8.62 10.64 8.05
N ARG A 64 8.26 11.09 9.26
CA ARG A 64 8.23 10.26 10.46
C ARG A 64 7.35 9.01 10.35
N TYR A 65 6.39 8.99 9.43
CA TYR A 65 5.51 7.83 9.23
C TYR A 65 6.15 6.76 8.35
N LYS A 66 7.23 7.06 7.61
CA LYS A 66 7.81 6.12 6.65
C LYS A 66 8.22 4.78 7.28
N SER A 67 8.86 4.78 8.45
CA SER A 67 9.21 3.54 9.17
C SER A 67 7.95 2.80 9.66
N LEU A 68 6.98 3.53 10.20
CA LEU A 68 5.71 2.97 10.67
C LEU A 68 4.93 2.28 9.53
N LEU A 69 4.86 2.91 8.36
CA LEU A 69 4.24 2.34 7.16
C LEU A 69 4.94 1.03 6.74
N LYS A 70 6.28 1.02 6.74
CA LYS A 70 7.07 -0.16 6.37
C LYS A 70 6.82 -1.33 7.32
N ASP A 71 6.94 -1.09 8.62
CA ASP A 71 6.79 -2.14 9.63
C ASP A 71 5.38 -2.73 9.62
N HIS A 72 4.37 -1.87 9.46
CA HIS A 72 2.99 -2.29 9.32
C HIS A 72 2.78 -3.16 8.07
N LEU A 73 3.29 -2.73 6.92
CA LEU A 73 3.18 -3.50 5.69
C LEU A 73 3.90 -4.84 5.76
N ILE A 74 5.09 -4.92 6.36
CA ILE A 74 5.79 -6.20 6.56
C ILE A 74 4.92 -7.18 7.35
N HIS A 75 4.17 -6.69 8.33
CA HIS A 75 3.31 -7.52 9.17
C HIS A 75 2.05 -8.00 8.45
N TYR A 76 1.41 -7.14 7.64
CA TYR A 76 0.10 -7.42 7.05
C TYR A 76 0.13 -7.87 5.58
N LEU A 77 1.19 -7.60 4.81
CA LEU A 77 1.35 -8.04 3.42
C LEU A 77 1.08 -9.53 3.18
N PRO A 78 1.52 -10.46 4.06
CA PRO A 78 1.22 -11.88 3.87
C PRO A 78 -0.28 -12.21 3.89
N SER A 79 -1.10 -11.39 4.56
CA SER A 79 -2.55 -11.56 4.72
C SER A 79 -3.38 -10.71 3.74
N ILE A 80 -2.74 -9.86 2.93
CA ILE A 80 -3.40 -9.03 1.93
C ILE A 80 -3.87 -9.90 0.76
N GLY A 81 -5.14 -9.75 0.36
CA GLY A 81 -5.80 -10.63 -0.62
C GLY A 81 -6.43 -11.89 -0.01
N GLU A 82 -6.18 -12.21 1.27
CA GLU A 82 -6.93 -13.23 2.02
C GLU A 82 -8.19 -12.65 2.68
N SER A 83 -8.29 -11.33 2.77
CA SER A 83 -9.39 -10.67 3.46
C SER A 83 -10.68 -10.77 2.66
N ASN A 84 -11.73 -11.30 3.29
CA ASN A 84 -13.10 -11.23 2.77
C ASN A 84 -13.67 -9.79 2.81
N TYR A 85 -12.94 -8.82 3.37
CA TYR A 85 -13.41 -7.45 3.57
C TYR A 85 -13.47 -6.67 2.27
N PHE A 86 -12.50 -6.87 1.39
CA PHE A 86 -12.50 -6.25 0.07
C PHE A 86 -12.35 -7.36 -0.95
N THR A 87 -13.46 -7.72 -1.58
CA THR A 87 -13.55 -8.79 -2.57
C THR A 87 -12.39 -8.74 -3.57
N GLY A 88 -11.37 -9.58 -3.37
CA GLY A 88 -10.33 -9.96 -4.34
C GLY A 88 -9.46 -8.83 -4.91
N ASN A 89 -9.46 -7.63 -4.34
CA ASN A 89 -8.70 -6.50 -4.87
C ASN A 89 -7.44 -6.25 -4.04
N TRP A 90 -6.34 -6.89 -4.43
CA TRP A 90 -5.07 -6.80 -3.72
C TRP A 90 -4.56 -5.36 -3.62
N LEU A 91 -4.60 -4.59 -4.71
CA LEU A 91 -4.11 -3.21 -4.68
C LEU A 91 -4.91 -2.34 -3.71
N HIS A 92 -6.22 -2.56 -3.65
CA HIS A 92 -7.09 -1.90 -2.69
C HIS A 92 -6.72 -2.25 -1.25
N ASP A 93 -6.51 -3.52 -0.95
CA ASP A 93 -6.09 -4.00 0.38
C ASP A 93 -4.76 -3.36 0.79
N VAL A 94 -3.73 -3.41 -0.06
CA VAL A 94 -2.42 -2.84 0.26
C VAL A 94 -2.54 -1.35 0.61
N CYS A 95 -3.25 -0.57 -0.22
CA CYS A 95 -3.42 0.86 0.04
C CYS A 95 -4.17 1.10 1.36
N TYR A 96 -5.22 0.32 1.62
CA TYR A 96 -6.03 0.47 2.82
C TYR A 96 -5.23 0.15 4.08
N PHE A 97 -4.56 -1.00 4.13
CA PHE A 97 -3.71 -1.39 5.27
C PHE A 97 -2.54 -0.43 5.48
N THR A 98 -1.92 0.06 4.40
CA THR A 98 -0.87 1.08 4.51
C THR A 98 -1.34 2.29 5.30
N LEU A 99 -2.57 2.74 5.08
CA LEU A 99 -3.10 3.90 5.76
C LEU A 99 -3.61 3.62 7.17
N GLN A 100 -4.03 2.40 7.48
CA GLN A 100 -4.37 2.02 8.85
C GLN A 100 -3.21 2.16 9.84
N ALA A 101 -1.96 2.09 9.36
CA ALA A 101 -0.78 2.31 10.18
C ALA A 101 -0.71 3.74 10.75
N VAL A 102 -1.32 4.71 10.09
CA VAL A 102 -1.22 6.13 10.43
C VAL A 102 -2.29 6.49 11.47
N PRO A 103 -2.00 7.34 12.47
CA PRO A 103 -3.01 7.76 13.44
C PRO A 103 -4.20 8.46 12.78
N ASN A 104 -5.43 8.10 13.16
CA ASN A 104 -6.70 8.64 12.64
C ASN A 104 -6.83 10.18 12.67
N LYS A 105 -6.04 10.88 13.49
CA LYS A 105 -6.04 12.34 13.59
C LYS A 105 -5.09 13.02 12.59
N THR A 106 -4.25 12.25 11.90
CA THR A 106 -3.30 12.73 10.90
C THR A 106 -4.05 13.34 9.72
N LYS A 107 -3.55 14.46 9.20
CA LYS A 107 -4.10 15.09 8.01
C LYS A 107 -3.39 14.57 6.76
N ILE A 108 -4.18 14.15 5.77
CA ILE A 108 -3.77 13.72 4.44
C ILE A 108 -4.45 14.66 3.45
N ASN A 109 -3.66 15.40 2.66
CA ASN A 109 -4.18 16.39 1.71
C ASN A 109 -5.22 17.35 2.34
N GLY A 110 -5.00 17.75 3.61
CA GLY A 110 -5.89 18.65 4.36
C GLY A 110 -7.09 17.99 5.05
N MET A 111 -7.40 16.72 4.77
CA MET A 111 -8.49 15.95 5.36
C MET A 111 -7.98 15.01 6.48
N ARG A 112 -8.77 14.74 7.52
CA ARG A 112 -8.35 13.77 8.56
C ARG A 112 -8.41 12.35 8.01
N LEU A 113 -7.45 11.50 8.37
CA LEU A 113 -7.37 10.13 7.88
C LEU A 113 -8.65 9.31 8.13
N ASP A 114 -9.31 9.47 9.28
CA ASP A 114 -10.58 8.79 9.57
C ASP A 114 -11.70 9.19 8.59
N GLN A 115 -11.65 10.41 8.05
CA GLN A 115 -12.53 10.85 6.99
C GLN A 115 -12.08 10.26 5.63
N CYS A 116 -10.77 10.19 5.37
CA CYS A 116 -10.25 9.56 4.15
C CYS A 116 -10.59 8.06 4.04
N LEU A 117 -10.66 7.35 5.17
CA LEU A 117 -10.99 5.92 5.24
C LEU A 117 -12.50 5.65 5.25
N ASN A 118 -13.35 6.68 5.24
CA ASN A 118 -14.79 6.48 5.12
C ASN A 118 -15.13 5.96 3.70
N PRO A 119 -16.17 5.13 3.51
CA PRO A 119 -16.43 4.49 2.21
C PRO A 119 -16.62 5.47 1.04
N THR A 120 -17.13 6.67 1.30
CA THR A 120 -17.42 7.69 0.29
C THR A 120 -16.16 8.36 -0.23
N GLU A 121 -15.25 8.75 0.66
CA GLU A 121 -14.00 9.43 0.33
C GLU A 121 -12.89 8.44 -0.03
N TRP A 122 -12.93 7.23 0.53
CA TRP A 122 -11.95 6.19 0.26
C TRP A 122 -11.83 5.90 -1.24
N LYS A 123 -12.96 5.84 -1.96
CA LYS A 123 -12.95 5.65 -3.41
C LYS A 123 -12.14 6.74 -4.13
N ARG A 124 -12.24 8.00 -3.71
CA ARG A 124 -11.50 9.12 -4.31
C ARG A 124 -10.01 9.05 -3.97
N VAL A 125 -9.68 8.78 -2.71
CA VAL A 125 -8.29 8.62 -2.25
C VAL A 125 -7.61 7.47 -3.00
N TYR A 126 -8.33 6.36 -3.15
CA TYR A 126 -7.87 5.19 -3.87
C TYR A 126 -7.67 5.45 -5.37
N GLN A 127 -8.61 6.14 -6.03
CA GLN A 127 -8.47 6.55 -7.43
C GLN A 127 -7.29 7.52 -7.64
N HIS A 128 -7.11 8.48 -6.72
CA HIS A 128 -5.98 9.39 -6.75
C HIS A 128 -4.66 8.64 -6.61
N PHE A 129 -4.61 7.66 -5.70
CA PHE A 129 -3.45 6.78 -5.53
C PHE A 129 -3.13 5.98 -6.80
N ILE A 130 -4.13 5.35 -7.42
CA ILE A 130 -3.95 4.62 -8.69
C ILE A 130 -3.37 5.53 -9.76
N SER A 131 -3.99 6.68 -9.98
CA SER A 131 -3.58 7.62 -11.04
C SER A 131 -2.14 8.08 -10.82
N MET A 132 -1.80 8.47 -9.59
CA MET A 132 -0.45 8.94 -9.25
C MET A 132 0.61 7.84 -9.35
N THR A 133 0.28 6.61 -8.95
CA THR A 133 1.21 5.47 -8.99
C THR A 133 1.50 5.02 -10.42
N VAL A 134 0.50 5.03 -11.30
CA VAL A 134 0.69 4.77 -12.74
C VAL A 134 1.54 5.86 -13.39
N ASN A 135 1.32 7.13 -13.01
CA ASN A 135 2.06 8.26 -13.57
C ASN A 135 3.49 8.39 -13.02
N HIS A 136 3.77 7.96 -11.80
CA HIS A 136 5.13 7.96 -11.22
C HIS A 136 6.02 6.81 -11.73
N ALA A 137 5.44 5.78 -12.36
CA ALA A 137 6.17 4.63 -12.89
C ALA A 137 6.55 4.76 -14.38
N MET A 138 6.15 5.85 -15.03
CA MET A 138 6.56 6.26 -16.38
C MET A 138 7.61 7.36 -16.31
#